data_AF-A0A7C8CR79-F1
#
_entry.id   AF-A0A7C8CR79-F1
#
_cell.length_a   1.000
_cell.length_b   1.000
_cell.length_c   1.000
_cell.angle_alpha   90.00
_cell.angle_beta   90.00
_cell.angle_gamma   90.00
#
_symmetry.space_group_name_H-M   'P 1'
#
loop_
_entity.id
_entity.type
_entity.pdbx_description
1 polymer ?
#
loop_
_entity_poly.entity_id
_entity_poly.type
_entity_poly.pdbx_seq_one_letter_code
_entity_poly.pdbx_strand_id
1 'polypeptide(L)'
;MPITASAPGAMPRRSRAPALGWTFALLLVAYTGCIHHGLGGTEMGLITKPWQPTGFLRETEWVDALLEHWRLGIFIFSVPAAFGLLIICITTRSAVARTIGSCSLTCVALMAFYGLSPALRIWEFFHWRASIVILVTGLALGSTLTAPLLAERAFSPRPRAWALLYIPVFVAVTSIIRNATGTDGTLFLNFSPWPAIPVIGLEIGAFAICGVLFGLALGLAGAGLTPKWGWGRSIAFILGTIFPLLWFKSRFSQTSPAIDLSIIATGAASMFLLALTRAPDRQQEYIRRAAFLFLGALFVIAPLFLGRALADGDYATTRHIRAQAIIDALAGFYSDEDAYPENLKELTEGDYLESLPAPRIGFDFYYAIGWLKEPEFEYRNLGPSYVLEFSSTAWVMCSYNPPWVLDEDEDPEDFDPDDLTGAWNCPDDRPDLW
;
A
#
# COMPACT_ATOMS: atom_id res chain seq x y z
N MET A 1 4.53 18.39 -64.09
CA MET A 1 3.39 17.87 -63.31
C MET A 1 3.71 18.01 -61.83
N PRO A 2 3.01 18.87 -61.07
CA PRO A 2 3.22 18.95 -59.64
C PRO A 2 2.42 17.85 -58.94
N ILE A 3 3.10 17.08 -58.08
CA ILE A 3 2.49 16.07 -57.21
C ILE A 3 1.75 16.83 -56.10
N THR A 4 0.43 16.93 -56.21
CA THR A 4 -0.44 17.38 -55.14
C THR A 4 -0.37 16.39 -53.99
N ALA A 5 0.27 16.79 -52.89
CA ALA A 5 0.22 16.09 -51.63
C ALA A 5 -1.25 16.02 -51.16
N SER A 6 -1.82 14.82 -51.19
CA SER A 6 -3.11 14.56 -50.59
C SER A 6 -3.00 14.79 -49.08
N ALA A 7 -3.75 15.77 -48.58
CA ALA A 7 -3.91 16.01 -47.16
C ALA A 7 -4.37 14.69 -46.48
N PRO A 8 -3.74 14.25 -45.39
CA PRO A 8 -4.20 13.07 -44.67
C PRO A 8 -5.63 13.33 -44.20
N GLY A 9 -6.56 12.51 -44.71
CA GLY A 9 -7.97 12.59 -44.39
C GLY A 9 -8.16 12.69 -42.88
N ALA A 10 -8.71 13.81 -42.43
CA ALA A 10 -9.07 14.01 -41.05
C ALA A 10 -10.05 12.90 -40.65
N MET A 11 -9.56 11.91 -39.91
CA MET A 11 -10.41 10.90 -39.29
C MET A 11 -11.54 11.63 -38.55
N PRO A 12 -12.82 11.28 -38.78
CA PRO A 12 -13.92 11.95 -38.13
C PRO A 12 -13.70 11.90 -36.62
N ARG A 13 -13.57 13.08 -36.00
CA ARG A 13 -13.59 13.24 -34.54
C ARG A 13 -14.94 12.72 -34.05
N ARG A 14 -15.06 11.41 -33.80
CA ARG A 14 -16.20 10.83 -33.08
C ARG A 14 -16.36 11.62 -31.79
N SER A 15 -17.42 12.44 -31.71
CA SER A 15 -17.78 13.19 -30.51
C SER A 15 -18.18 12.17 -29.45
N ARG A 16 -17.21 11.73 -28.66
CA ARG A 16 -17.46 10.90 -27.47
C ARG A 16 -18.24 11.77 -26.51
N ALA A 17 -19.44 11.33 -26.10
CA ALA A 17 -20.34 12.06 -25.20
C ALA A 17 -19.72 12.17 -23.80
N PRO A 18 -19.00 13.27 -23.49
CA PRO A 18 -18.16 13.32 -22.30
C PRO A 18 -19.01 13.41 -21.03
N ALA A 19 -20.20 14.02 -21.13
CA ALA A 19 -21.17 14.12 -20.05
C ALA A 19 -21.62 12.74 -19.58
N LEU A 20 -21.98 11.83 -20.50
CA LEU A 20 -22.43 10.48 -20.15
C LEU A 20 -21.34 9.71 -19.38
N GLY A 21 -20.08 9.80 -19.81
CA GLY A 21 -18.97 9.16 -19.11
C GLY A 21 -18.75 9.72 -17.70
N TRP A 22 -18.93 11.02 -17.49
CA TRP A 22 -18.86 11.61 -16.15
C TRP A 22 -20.07 11.27 -15.28
N THR A 23 -21.28 11.19 -15.86
CA THR A 23 -22.47 10.70 -15.16
C THR A 23 -22.25 9.29 -14.63
N PHE A 24 -21.74 8.37 -15.45
CA PHE A 24 -21.42 7.01 -15.00
C PHE A 24 -20.29 6.96 -13.97
N ALA A 25 -19.28 7.85 -14.06
CA ALA A 25 -18.25 7.94 -13.03
C ALA A 25 -18.85 8.35 -11.67
N LEU A 26 -19.76 9.33 -11.64
CA LEU A 26 -20.46 9.74 -10.42
C LEU A 26 -21.39 8.64 -9.89
N LEU A 27 -22.12 7.96 -10.77
CA LEU A 27 -22.96 6.82 -10.40
C LEU A 27 -22.12 5.68 -9.79
N LEU A 28 -20.92 5.42 -10.31
CA LEU A 28 -20.02 4.44 -9.72
C LEU A 28 -19.52 4.86 -8.34
N VAL A 29 -19.20 6.13 -8.12
CA VAL A 29 -18.83 6.64 -6.78
C VAL A 29 -19.99 6.46 -5.80
N ALA A 30 -21.21 6.81 -6.21
CA ALA A 30 -22.40 6.62 -5.41
C ALA A 30 -22.65 5.12 -5.11
N TYR A 31 -22.46 4.26 -6.11
CA TYR A 31 -22.56 2.81 -5.94
C TYR A 31 -21.49 2.27 -4.99
N THR A 32 -20.25 2.74 -5.08
CA THR A 32 -19.19 2.39 -4.12
C THR A 32 -19.60 2.79 -2.69
N GLY A 33 -20.15 3.98 -2.49
CA GLY A 33 -20.66 4.42 -1.19
C GLY A 33 -21.82 3.54 -0.68
N CYS A 34 -22.74 3.16 -1.56
CA CYS A 34 -23.84 2.25 -1.25
C CYS A 34 -23.33 0.87 -0.80
N ILE A 35 -22.37 0.28 -1.52
CA ILE A 35 -21.76 -1.00 -1.16
C ILE A 35 -20.96 -0.90 0.13
N HIS A 36 -20.24 0.21 0.34
CA HIS A 36 -19.52 0.49 1.58
C HIS A 36 -20.47 0.44 2.79
N HIS A 37 -21.52 1.26 2.78
CA HIS A 37 -22.46 1.32 3.89
C HIS A 37 -23.36 0.08 3.99
N GLY A 38 -23.60 -0.62 2.89
CA GLY A 38 -24.50 -1.78 2.84
C GLY A 38 -23.87 -3.08 3.31
N LEU A 39 -22.65 -3.40 2.86
CA LEU A 39 -22.00 -4.70 3.16
C LEU A 39 -21.05 -4.69 4.36
N GLY A 40 -20.66 -3.51 4.86
CA GLY A 40 -19.77 -3.44 6.02
C GLY A 40 -20.46 -3.80 7.34
N GLY A 41 -19.66 -3.91 8.41
CA GLY A 41 -20.13 -4.28 9.75
C GLY A 41 -21.08 -3.26 10.40
N THR A 42 -21.64 -3.58 11.55
CA THR A 42 -22.57 -2.71 12.30
C THR A 42 -21.89 -1.47 12.89
N GLU A 43 -22.65 -0.37 13.02
CA GLU A 43 -22.15 0.88 13.61
C GLU A 43 -21.71 0.69 15.08
N MET A 44 -20.64 1.38 15.47
CA MET A 44 -20.04 1.32 16.82
C MET A 44 -20.14 2.66 17.58
N GLY A 45 -20.91 3.64 17.07
CA GLY A 45 -21.34 4.82 17.82
C GLY A 45 -20.33 5.97 18.03
N LEU A 46 -19.16 5.94 17.40
CA LEU A 46 -18.08 6.94 17.58
C LEU A 46 -18.14 8.16 16.63
N ILE A 47 -17.33 9.19 16.90
CA ILE A 47 -17.14 10.44 16.09
C ILE A 47 -16.85 10.17 14.60
N THR A 48 -16.45 8.94 14.25
CA THR A 48 -16.14 8.49 12.88
C THR A 48 -17.35 8.03 12.07
N LYS A 49 -18.59 8.43 12.41
CA LYS A 49 -19.84 8.02 11.74
C LYS A 49 -19.79 7.96 10.20
N PRO A 50 -19.22 8.94 9.45
CA PRO A 50 -19.20 8.88 7.98
C PRO A 50 -18.38 7.71 7.42
N TRP A 51 -17.44 7.18 8.22
CA TRP A 51 -16.57 6.08 7.87
C TRP A 51 -17.08 4.74 8.40
N GLN A 52 -18.20 4.73 9.11
CA GLN A 52 -18.79 3.52 9.65
C GLN A 52 -19.81 2.97 8.65
N PRO A 53 -19.65 1.71 8.22
CA PRO A 53 -20.72 1.05 7.50
C PRO A 53 -21.94 0.84 8.40
N THR A 54 -23.11 0.80 7.77
CA THR A 54 -24.40 0.62 8.47
C THR A 54 -24.89 -0.82 8.43
N GLY A 55 -24.41 -1.62 7.46
CA GLY A 55 -24.83 -3.01 7.28
C GLY A 55 -26.21 -3.19 6.67
N PHE A 56 -26.86 -2.15 6.14
CA PHE A 56 -28.27 -2.23 5.71
C PHE A 56 -28.56 -3.29 4.63
N LEU A 57 -27.57 -3.69 3.83
CA LEU A 57 -27.75 -4.78 2.85
C LEU A 57 -27.67 -6.15 3.53
N ARG A 58 -26.86 -6.30 4.59
CA ARG A 58 -26.76 -7.56 5.35
C ARG A 58 -28.07 -7.93 6.05
N GLU A 59 -28.94 -6.97 6.33
CA GLU A 59 -30.26 -7.23 6.92
C GLU A 59 -31.28 -7.84 5.94
N THR A 60 -30.90 -8.02 4.67
CA THR A 60 -31.79 -8.56 3.64
C THR A 60 -31.54 -10.05 3.38
N GLU A 61 -32.62 -10.83 3.32
CA GLU A 61 -32.56 -12.31 3.17
C GLU A 61 -31.73 -12.79 1.98
N TRP A 62 -31.72 -12.04 0.88
CA TRP A 62 -30.97 -12.42 -0.31
C TRP A 62 -29.45 -12.21 -0.15
N VAL A 63 -29.01 -11.25 0.67
CA VAL A 63 -27.58 -11.07 0.99
C VAL A 63 -27.11 -12.13 1.98
N ASP A 64 -27.97 -12.52 2.92
CA ASP A 64 -27.69 -13.65 3.81
C ASP A 64 -27.47 -14.94 3.02
N ALA A 65 -28.31 -15.22 2.01
CA ALA A 65 -28.10 -16.34 1.09
C ALA A 65 -26.76 -16.24 0.32
N LEU A 66 -26.27 -15.02 0.07
CA LEU A 66 -24.96 -14.81 -0.55
C LEU A 66 -23.78 -15.02 0.40
N LEU A 67 -23.96 -15.05 1.73
CA LEU A 67 -22.88 -15.38 2.66
C LEU A 67 -22.44 -16.85 2.52
N GLU A 68 -23.40 -17.75 2.30
CA GLU A 68 -23.13 -19.16 2.01
C GLU A 68 -22.41 -19.35 0.65
N HIS A 69 -22.60 -18.39 -0.26
CA HIS A 69 -22.01 -18.37 -1.59
C HIS A 69 -21.19 -17.09 -1.85
N TRP A 70 -20.35 -16.69 -0.89
CA TRP A 70 -19.69 -15.37 -0.89
C TRP A 70 -18.92 -15.02 -2.18
N ARG A 71 -18.36 -16.02 -2.87
CA ARG A 71 -17.70 -15.83 -4.19
C ARG A 71 -18.67 -15.34 -5.26
N LEU A 72 -19.88 -15.89 -5.29
CA LEU A 72 -20.95 -15.45 -6.18
C LEU A 72 -21.39 -14.03 -5.81
N GLY A 73 -21.48 -13.73 -4.52
CA GLY A 73 -21.79 -12.38 -4.04
C GLY A 73 -20.77 -11.34 -4.52
N ILE A 74 -19.47 -11.63 -4.44
CA ILE A 74 -18.42 -10.75 -5.01
C ILE A 74 -18.68 -10.47 -6.48
N PHE A 75 -18.98 -11.50 -7.26
CA PHE A 75 -19.27 -11.36 -8.68
C PHE A 75 -20.51 -10.48 -8.90
N ILE A 76 -21.61 -10.76 -8.20
CA ILE A 76 -22.88 -10.01 -8.31
C ILE A 76 -22.67 -8.52 -8.03
N PHE A 77 -21.92 -8.16 -6.99
CA PHE A 77 -21.68 -6.77 -6.65
C PHE A 77 -20.65 -6.09 -7.55
N SER A 78 -19.65 -6.82 -8.05
CA SER A 78 -18.58 -6.27 -8.90
C SER A 78 -18.99 -6.09 -10.36
N VAL A 79 -19.91 -6.91 -10.88
CA VAL A 79 -20.35 -6.86 -12.28
C VAL A 79 -20.99 -5.50 -12.65
N PRO A 80 -21.93 -4.93 -11.88
CA PRO A 80 -22.45 -3.59 -12.13
C PRO A 80 -21.34 -2.53 -12.18
N ALA A 81 -20.36 -2.62 -11.28
CA ALA A 81 -19.22 -1.71 -11.28
C ALA A 81 -18.36 -1.85 -12.55
N ALA A 82 -18.12 -3.09 -13.00
CA ALA A 82 -17.39 -3.37 -14.23
C ALA A 82 -18.11 -2.86 -15.48
N PHE A 83 -19.43 -3.02 -15.55
CA PHE A 83 -20.25 -2.44 -16.62
C PHE A 83 -20.20 -0.91 -16.63
N GLY A 84 -20.30 -0.28 -15.45
CA GLY A 84 -20.13 1.18 -15.33
C GLY A 84 -18.76 1.63 -15.85
N LEU A 85 -17.68 0.94 -15.49
CA LEU A 85 -16.33 1.24 -15.98
C LEU A 85 -16.22 1.07 -17.50
N LEU A 86 -16.81 0.01 -18.05
CA LEU A 86 -16.84 -0.21 -19.50
C LEU A 86 -17.56 0.95 -20.22
N ILE A 87 -18.70 1.38 -19.71
CA ILE A 87 -19.46 2.52 -20.26
C ILE A 87 -18.60 3.79 -20.21
N ILE A 88 -17.92 4.09 -19.10
CA ILE A 88 -16.98 5.22 -19.00
C ILE A 88 -15.89 5.11 -20.08
N CYS A 89 -15.27 3.94 -20.24
CA CYS A 89 -14.20 3.72 -21.21
C CYS A 89 -14.64 3.97 -22.66
N ILE A 90 -15.86 3.57 -23.01
CA ILE A 90 -16.44 3.74 -24.36
C ILE A 90 -16.90 5.18 -24.59
N THR A 91 -17.50 5.82 -23.58
CA THR A 91 -18.17 7.14 -23.71
C THR A 91 -17.25 8.33 -23.50
N THR A 92 -16.12 8.18 -22.80
CA THR A 92 -15.18 9.29 -22.53
C THR A 92 -13.71 8.96 -22.85
N ARG A 93 -12.91 10.02 -23.08
CA ARG A 93 -11.42 10.00 -23.16
C ARG A 93 -10.77 10.58 -21.90
N SER A 94 -11.56 10.97 -20.91
CA SER A 94 -11.03 11.50 -19.66
C SER A 94 -10.27 10.40 -18.92
N ALA A 95 -8.95 10.58 -18.74
CA ALA A 95 -8.14 9.68 -17.92
C ALA A 95 -8.69 9.67 -16.49
N VAL A 96 -9.02 10.85 -15.96
CA VAL A 96 -9.56 11.02 -14.61
C VAL A 96 -10.84 10.22 -14.39
N ALA A 97 -11.81 10.29 -15.32
CA ALA A 97 -13.07 9.55 -15.17
C ALA A 97 -12.84 8.03 -15.20
N ARG A 98 -11.89 7.56 -16.02
CA ARG A 98 -11.51 6.14 -16.08
C ARG A 98 -10.79 5.70 -14.82
N THR A 99 -9.92 6.55 -14.27
CA THR A 99 -9.27 6.32 -12.97
C THR A 99 -10.29 6.22 -11.86
N ILE A 100 -11.22 7.17 -11.75
CA ILE A 100 -12.31 7.12 -10.77
C ILE A 100 -13.11 5.83 -10.92
N GLY A 101 -13.53 5.47 -12.14
CA GLY A 101 -14.26 4.23 -12.38
C GLY A 101 -13.45 2.98 -12.01
N SER A 102 -12.14 2.97 -12.27
CA SER A 102 -11.25 1.86 -11.88
C SER A 102 -11.10 1.77 -10.36
N CYS A 103 -10.94 2.90 -9.67
CA CYS A 103 -10.87 2.95 -8.21
C CYS A 103 -12.19 2.46 -7.61
N SER A 104 -13.33 2.91 -8.12
CA SER A 104 -14.66 2.47 -7.69
C SER A 104 -14.86 0.97 -7.87
N LEU A 105 -14.47 0.41 -9.03
CA LEU A 105 -14.54 -1.04 -9.26
C LEU A 105 -13.69 -1.80 -8.24
N THR A 106 -12.44 -1.38 -8.03
CA THR A 106 -11.57 -2.08 -7.09
C THR A 106 -12.07 -1.94 -5.65
N CYS A 107 -12.54 -0.77 -5.23
CA CYS A 107 -13.18 -0.57 -3.93
C CYS A 107 -14.37 -1.49 -3.75
N VAL A 108 -15.29 -1.56 -4.71
CA VAL A 108 -16.48 -2.44 -4.64
C VAL A 108 -16.08 -3.90 -4.53
N ALA A 109 -15.11 -4.35 -5.34
CA ALA A 109 -14.63 -5.73 -5.29
C ALA A 109 -14.02 -6.08 -3.93
N LEU A 110 -13.20 -5.18 -3.37
CA LEU A 110 -12.61 -5.35 -2.03
C LEU A 110 -13.67 -5.31 -0.92
N MET A 111 -14.61 -4.38 -0.98
CA MET A 111 -15.71 -4.27 -0.01
C MET A 111 -16.60 -5.52 -0.05
N ALA A 112 -16.94 -6.02 -1.23
CA ALA A 112 -17.70 -7.26 -1.36
C ALA A 112 -16.91 -8.47 -0.87
N PHE A 113 -15.61 -8.54 -1.18
CA PHE A 113 -14.73 -9.62 -0.73
C PHE A 113 -14.66 -9.68 0.81
N TYR A 114 -14.33 -8.55 1.45
CA TYR A 114 -14.19 -8.49 2.91
C TYR A 114 -15.54 -8.41 3.65
N GLY A 115 -16.60 -7.96 2.99
CA GLY A 115 -17.96 -7.90 3.56
C GLY A 115 -18.69 -9.24 3.54
N LEU A 116 -18.42 -10.10 2.55
CA LEU A 116 -19.12 -11.38 2.38
C LEU A 116 -18.27 -12.60 2.77
N SER A 117 -16.93 -12.51 2.73
CA SER A 117 -16.08 -13.65 3.06
C SER A 117 -16.21 -14.00 4.56
N PRO A 118 -16.66 -15.22 4.89
CA PRO A 118 -16.79 -15.64 6.29
C PRO A 118 -15.43 -15.75 6.99
N ALA A 119 -14.35 -16.01 6.24
CA ALA A 119 -13.00 -16.14 6.78
C ALA A 119 -12.32 -14.78 7.04
N LEU A 120 -12.81 -13.70 6.42
CA LEU A 120 -12.11 -12.41 6.38
C LEU A 120 -13.07 -11.26 6.73
N ARG A 121 -13.65 -11.33 7.93
CA ARG A 121 -14.55 -10.31 8.49
C ARG A 121 -13.79 -9.10 9.03
N ILE A 122 -12.93 -8.48 8.21
CA ILE A 122 -12.00 -7.43 8.66
C ILE A 122 -12.72 -6.23 9.30
N TRP A 123 -13.96 -5.99 8.89
CA TRP A 123 -14.82 -4.93 9.41
C TRP A 123 -15.13 -5.09 10.91
N GLU A 124 -15.25 -6.33 11.38
CA GLU A 124 -15.52 -6.65 12.78
C GLU A 124 -14.29 -6.40 13.66
N PHE A 125 -13.09 -6.56 13.10
CA PHE A 125 -11.83 -6.39 13.82
C PHE A 125 -11.27 -4.96 13.76
N PHE A 126 -11.42 -4.27 12.62
CA PHE A 126 -10.77 -2.98 12.36
C PHE A 126 -11.76 -1.80 12.22
N HIS A 127 -13.07 -2.05 12.35
CA HIS A 127 -14.13 -1.03 12.35
C HIS A 127 -14.00 -0.02 11.19
N TRP A 128 -14.10 1.29 11.46
CA TRP A 128 -13.98 2.37 10.48
C TRP A 128 -12.61 2.42 9.78
N ARG A 129 -11.57 1.83 10.38
CA ARG A 129 -10.22 1.83 9.81
C ARG A 129 -10.14 0.90 8.60
N ALA A 130 -10.92 -0.19 8.59
CA ALA A 130 -11.09 -1.03 7.40
C ALA A 130 -11.60 -0.23 6.19
N SER A 131 -12.52 0.72 6.40
CA SER A 131 -13.07 1.60 5.37
C SER A 131 -11.98 2.38 4.67
N ILE A 132 -11.11 3.02 5.46
CA ILE A 132 -10.03 3.88 4.96
C ILE A 132 -9.04 3.04 4.19
N VAL A 133 -8.64 1.88 4.72
CA VAL A 133 -7.64 1.08 4.03
C VAL A 133 -8.21 0.47 2.75
N ILE A 134 -9.43 -0.05 2.74
CA ILE A 134 -10.06 -0.53 1.49
C ILE A 134 -10.17 0.61 0.46
N LEU A 135 -10.57 1.81 0.88
CA LEU A 135 -10.63 2.97 0.00
C LEU A 135 -9.25 3.31 -0.58
N VAL A 136 -8.21 3.36 0.25
CA VAL A 136 -6.86 3.70 -0.18
C VAL A 136 -6.25 2.60 -1.05
N THR A 137 -6.50 1.33 -0.73
CA THR A 137 -6.11 0.20 -1.59
C THR A 137 -6.82 0.26 -2.94
N GLY A 138 -8.12 0.56 -2.97
CA GLY A 138 -8.85 0.74 -4.21
C GLY A 138 -8.37 1.95 -5.02
N LEU A 139 -8.05 3.07 -4.35
CA LEU A 139 -7.44 4.25 -4.97
C LEU A 139 -6.07 3.93 -5.55
N ALA A 140 -5.21 3.23 -4.79
CA ALA A 140 -3.89 2.83 -5.23
C ALA A 140 -4.00 1.90 -6.44
N LEU A 141 -4.68 0.77 -6.32
CA LEU A 141 -4.82 -0.22 -7.39
C LEU A 141 -5.52 0.36 -8.64
N GLY A 142 -6.62 1.07 -8.47
CA GLY A 142 -7.35 1.69 -9.58
C GLY A 142 -6.54 2.79 -10.29
N SER A 143 -5.76 3.56 -9.52
CA SER A 143 -4.81 4.52 -10.08
C SER A 143 -3.66 3.81 -10.80
N THR A 144 -3.15 2.69 -10.28
CA THR A 144 -2.10 1.90 -10.93
C THR A 144 -2.54 1.34 -12.27
N LEU A 145 -3.75 0.78 -12.33
CA LEU A 145 -4.34 0.25 -13.58
C LEU A 145 -4.51 1.33 -14.65
N THR A 146 -4.67 2.59 -14.23
CA THR A 146 -4.85 3.75 -15.12
C THR A 146 -3.64 4.68 -15.18
N ALA A 147 -2.55 4.32 -14.51
CA ALA A 147 -1.36 5.16 -14.38
C ALA A 147 -0.74 5.59 -15.73
N PRO A 148 -0.72 4.76 -16.78
CA PRO A 148 -0.23 5.17 -18.09
C PRO A 148 -1.09 6.27 -18.74
N LEU A 149 -2.42 6.24 -18.51
CA LEU A 149 -3.34 7.27 -18.99
C LEU A 149 -3.16 8.58 -18.22
N LEU A 150 -2.85 8.50 -16.94
CA LEU A 150 -2.54 9.65 -16.08
C LEU A 150 -1.17 10.24 -16.43
N ALA A 151 -0.17 9.40 -16.69
CA ALA A 151 1.17 9.78 -17.14
C ALA A 151 1.14 10.58 -18.45
N GLU A 152 0.34 10.14 -19.42
CA GLU A 152 0.12 10.89 -20.66
C GLU A 152 -0.44 12.30 -20.40
N ARG A 153 -1.28 12.46 -19.37
CA ARG A 153 -1.88 13.74 -18.99
C ARG A 153 -0.95 14.64 -18.17
N ALA A 154 -0.07 14.05 -17.36
CA ALA A 154 0.94 14.78 -16.58
C ALA A 154 1.84 15.63 -17.48
N PHE A 155 2.17 15.12 -18.67
CA PHE A 155 2.96 15.79 -19.70
C PHE A 155 2.12 16.58 -20.73
N SER A 156 0.84 16.81 -20.45
CA SER A 156 0.01 17.70 -21.26
C SER A 156 0.20 19.17 -20.80
N PRO A 157 -0.23 20.19 -21.56
CA PRO A 157 0.00 21.60 -21.22
C PRO A 157 -0.68 22.10 -19.92
N ARG A 158 -1.32 21.22 -19.14
CA ARG A 158 -1.97 21.55 -17.86
C ARG A 158 -1.47 20.65 -16.71
N PRO A 159 -0.17 20.71 -16.36
CA PRO A 159 0.41 19.86 -15.31
C PRO A 159 -0.20 20.13 -13.92
N ARG A 160 -0.67 21.36 -13.67
CA ARG A 160 -1.31 21.75 -12.39
C ARG A 160 -2.56 20.92 -12.06
N ALA A 161 -3.39 20.61 -13.06
CA ALA A 161 -4.60 19.81 -12.85
C ALA A 161 -4.27 18.35 -12.50
N TRP A 162 -3.16 17.83 -13.01
CA TRP A 162 -2.66 16.51 -12.66
C TRP A 162 -2.10 16.48 -11.23
N ALA A 163 -1.31 17.50 -10.86
CA ALA A 163 -0.74 17.61 -9.51
C ALA A 163 -1.84 17.67 -8.43
N LEU A 164 -2.93 18.40 -8.68
CA LEU A 164 -4.08 18.46 -7.77
C LEU A 164 -4.79 17.11 -7.56
N LEU A 165 -4.66 16.18 -8.50
CA LEU A 165 -5.25 14.83 -8.38
C LEU A 165 -4.27 13.84 -7.77
N TYR A 166 -2.98 13.93 -8.13
CA TYR A 166 -1.96 12.99 -7.71
C TYR A 166 -1.46 13.25 -6.29
N ILE A 167 -1.17 14.50 -5.92
CA ILE A 167 -0.58 14.85 -4.62
C ILE A 167 -1.43 14.37 -3.45
N PRO A 168 -2.76 14.54 -3.42
CA PRO A 168 -3.57 14.03 -2.31
C PRO A 168 -3.50 12.51 -2.16
N VAL A 169 -3.52 11.77 -3.27
CA VAL A 169 -3.39 10.31 -3.26
C VAL A 169 -2.00 9.88 -2.81
N PHE A 170 -0.96 10.55 -3.30
CA PHE A 170 0.42 10.34 -2.89
C PHE A 170 0.57 10.51 -1.38
N VAL A 171 0.14 11.65 -0.85
CA VAL A 171 0.20 11.96 0.59
C VAL A 171 -0.60 10.95 1.40
N ALA A 172 -1.81 10.57 0.95
CA ALA A 172 -2.63 9.59 1.65
C ALA A 172 -1.96 8.21 1.72
N VAL A 173 -1.43 7.71 0.59
CA VAL A 173 -0.75 6.41 0.53
C VAL A 173 0.51 6.40 1.38
N THR A 174 1.37 7.43 1.24
CA THR A 174 2.58 7.57 2.06
C THR A 174 2.26 7.66 3.54
N SER A 175 1.21 8.42 3.91
CA SER A 175 0.77 8.55 5.29
C SER A 175 0.29 7.22 5.86
N ILE A 176 -0.49 6.46 5.11
CA ILE A 176 -1.00 5.17 5.58
C ILE A 176 0.12 4.16 5.78
N ILE A 177 1.08 4.09 4.86
CA ILE A 177 2.22 3.18 4.98
C ILE A 177 3.11 3.58 6.16
N ARG A 178 3.39 4.87 6.30
CA ARG A 178 4.24 5.37 7.39
C ARG A 178 3.59 5.21 8.78
N ASN A 179 2.27 5.38 8.88
CA ASN A 179 1.53 5.29 10.15
C ASN A 179 1.01 3.88 10.44
N ALA A 180 1.30 2.88 9.60
CA ALA A 180 0.88 1.51 9.86
C ALA A 180 1.70 0.91 11.02
N THR A 181 1.21 1.01 12.26
CA THR A 181 1.91 0.55 13.47
C THR A 181 1.34 -0.69 14.10
N GLY A 182 2.20 -1.57 14.61
CA GLY A 182 1.79 -2.66 15.48
C GLY A 182 1.03 -2.22 16.70
N THR A 183 -0.12 -2.83 16.93
CA THR A 183 -0.83 -2.92 18.20
C THR A 183 -1.50 -1.64 18.75
N ASP A 184 -2.69 -1.83 19.31
CA ASP A 184 -3.43 -0.89 20.14
C ASP A 184 -4.06 -1.75 21.23
N GLY A 185 -3.67 -1.49 22.48
CA GLY A 185 -4.11 -2.24 23.67
C GLY A 185 -5.63 -2.26 23.86
N THR A 186 -6.37 -1.42 23.13
CA THR A 186 -7.83 -1.37 23.14
C THR A 186 -8.51 -2.29 22.13
N LEU A 187 -7.76 -2.95 21.23
CA LEU A 187 -8.31 -3.82 20.18
C LEU A 187 -8.33 -5.31 20.58
N PHE A 188 -9.38 -6.02 20.16
CA PHE A 188 -9.70 -7.39 20.56
C PHE A 188 -8.59 -8.44 20.32
N LEU A 189 -7.68 -8.19 19.39
CA LEU A 189 -6.56 -9.09 19.08
C LEU A 189 -5.19 -8.45 19.33
N ASN A 190 -5.15 -7.27 19.97
CA ASN A 190 -3.95 -6.46 20.12
C ASN A 190 -3.20 -6.23 18.77
N PHE A 191 -3.88 -6.42 17.63
CA PHE A 191 -3.33 -6.09 16.32
C PHE A 191 -3.49 -4.60 16.08
N SER A 192 -2.52 -4.06 15.37
CA SER A 192 -2.50 -2.69 14.84
C SER A 192 -3.86 -2.07 14.56
N PRO A 193 -4.09 -0.80 14.93
CA PRO A 193 -5.26 -0.07 14.48
C PRO A 193 -5.30 0.03 12.94
N TRP A 194 -4.16 -0.05 12.27
CA TRP A 194 -4.06 -0.09 10.81
C TRP A 194 -4.08 -1.54 10.30
N PRO A 195 -5.11 -1.96 9.55
CA PRO A 195 -5.23 -3.34 9.15
C PRO A 195 -4.02 -3.73 8.32
N ALA A 196 -3.33 -4.73 8.84
CA ALA A 196 -2.06 -5.17 8.31
C ALA A 196 -2.19 -5.76 6.91
N ILE A 197 -3.18 -6.62 6.83
CA ILE A 197 -3.50 -7.48 5.70
C ILE A 197 -3.85 -6.64 4.44
N PRO A 198 -4.58 -5.52 4.54
CA PRO A 198 -4.85 -4.69 3.36
C PRO A 198 -3.70 -3.74 2.98
N VAL A 199 -2.76 -3.41 3.88
CA VAL A 199 -1.47 -2.77 3.51
C VAL A 199 -0.58 -3.76 2.78
N ILE A 200 -0.51 -5.01 3.24
CA ILE A 200 0.10 -6.12 2.50
C ILE A 200 -0.59 -6.25 1.13
N GLY A 201 -1.91 -6.22 1.06
CA GLY A 201 -2.65 -6.27 -0.20
C GLY A 201 -2.38 -5.07 -1.12
N LEU A 202 -2.18 -3.88 -0.55
CA LEU A 202 -1.82 -2.65 -1.25
C LEU A 202 -0.39 -2.75 -1.81
N GLU A 203 0.57 -3.20 -1.00
CA GLU A 203 1.94 -3.43 -1.44
C GLU A 203 1.97 -4.55 -2.49
N ILE A 204 1.50 -5.76 -2.20
CA ILE A 204 1.49 -6.89 -3.16
C ILE A 204 0.78 -6.51 -4.45
N GLY A 205 -0.45 -6.00 -4.37
CA GLY A 205 -1.27 -5.71 -5.55
C GLY A 205 -0.73 -4.55 -6.39
N ALA A 206 -0.28 -3.45 -5.77
CA ALA A 206 0.27 -2.33 -6.52
C ALA A 206 1.65 -2.67 -7.10
N PHE A 207 2.53 -3.32 -6.33
CA PHE A 207 3.84 -3.78 -6.81
C PHE A 207 3.71 -4.80 -7.93
N ALA A 208 2.72 -5.71 -7.85
CA ALA A 208 2.39 -6.68 -8.89
C ALA A 208 2.07 -6.01 -10.22
N ILE A 209 1.14 -5.05 -10.19
CA ILE A 209 0.74 -4.33 -11.40
C ILE A 209 1.92 -3.51 -11.93
N CYS A 210 2.74 -2.89 -11.07
CA CYS A 210 3.96 -2.18 -11.51
C CYS A 210 4.98 -3.09 -12.21
N GLY A 211 5.21 -4.30 -11.70
CA GLY A 211 6.07 -5.29 -12.36
C GLY A 211 5.59 -5.62 -13.77
N VAL A 212 4.27 -5.80 -13.94
CA VAL A 212 3.65 -5.99 -15.26
C VAL A 212 3.81 -4.76 -16.14
N LEU A 213 3.57 -3.55 -15.62
CA LEU A 213 3.73 -2.30 -16.37
C LEU A 213 5.17 -2.09 -16.85
N PHE A 214 6.17 -2.37 -16.01
CA PHE A 214 7.58 -2.32 -16.40
C PHE A 214 7.92 -3.36 -17.47
N GLY A 215 7.44 -4.59 -17.33
CA GLY A 215 7.62 -5.63 -18.35
C GLY A 215 7.02 -5.24 -19.71
N LEU A 216 5.79 -4.72 -19.70
CA LEU A 216 5.13 -4.20 -20.91
C LEU A 216 5.86 -2.99 -21.50
N ALA A 217 6.37 -2.08 -20.66
CA ALA A 217 7.16 -0.94 -21.11
C ALA A 217 8.43 -1.40 -21.83
N LEU A 218 9.15 -2.36 -21.24
CA LEU A 218 10.40 -2.90 -21.79
C LEU A 218 10.17 -3.60 -23.14
N GLY A 219 9.10 -4.39 -23.23
CA GLY A 219 8.74 -5.06 -24.47
C GLY A 219 8.28 -4.11 -25.57
N LEU A 220 7.51 -3.07 -25.24
CA LEU A 220 7.12 -2.03 -26.19
C LEU A 220 8.32 -1.19 -26.65
N ALA A 221 9.24 -0.85 -25.74
CA ALA A 221 10.48 -0.17 -26.10
C ALA A 221 11.30 -1.03 -27.08
N GLY A 222 11.40 -2.34 -26.81
CA GLY A 222 11.99 -3.32 -27.71
C GLY A 222 11.33 -3.36 -29.09
N ALA A 223 9.99 -3.37 -29.14
CA ALA A 223 9.24 -3.34 -30.39
C ALA A 223 9.49 -2.03 -31.19
N GLY A 224 9.81 -0.93 -30.50
CA GLY A 224 10.17 0.36 -31.08
C GLY A 224 11.59 0.47 -31.65
N LEU A 225 12.49 -0.48 -31.35
CA LEU A 225 13.88 -0.45 -31.87
C LEU A 225 13.94 -0.62 -33.40
N THR A 226 15.03 -0.14 -34.01
CA THR A 226 15.22 -0.21 -35.47
C THR A 226 15.29 -1.65 -35.99
N PRO A 227 14.81 -1.93 -37.22
CA PRO A 227 14.87 -3.27 -37.81
C PRO A 227 16.29 -3.83 -37.93
N LYS A 228 17.30 -2.95 -37.99
CA LYS A 228 18.73 -3.31 -38.02
C LYS A 228 19.23 -3.93 -36.71
N TRP A 229 18.49 -3.77 -35.61
CA TRP A 229 18.78 -4.34 -34.29
C TRP A 229 17.84 -5.51 -33.97
N GLY A 230 17.66 -6.44 -34.90
CA GLY A 230 16.75 -7.58 -34.75
C GLY A 230 16.98 -8.39 -33.47
N TRP A 231 18.24 -8.62 -33.08
CA TRP A 231 18.58 -9.32 -31.84
C TRP A 231 18.19 -8.52 -30.59
N GLY A 232 18.35 -7.19 -30.59
CA GLY A 232 17.96 -6.31 -29.49
C GLY A 232 16.44 -6.29 -29.25
N ARG A 233 15.65 -6.44 -30.32
CA ARG A 233 14.18 -6.59 -30.22
C ARG A 233 13.80 -7.89 -29.51
N SER A 234 14.44 -9.00 -29.88
CA SER A 234 14.22 -10.30 -29.24
C SER A 234 14.62 -10.29 -27.77
N ILE A 235 15.76 -9.69 -27.43
CA ILE A 235 16.20 -9.54 -26.04
C ILE A 235 15.21 -8.70 -25.24
N ALA A 236 14.80 -7.53 -25.73
CA ALA A 236 13.86 -6.67 -25.03
C ALA A 236 12.47 -7.32 -24.86
N PHE A 237 12.05 -8.15 -25.82
CA PHE A 237 10.83 -8.95 -25.71
C PHE A 237 10.94 -10.04 -24.64
N ILE A 238 12.05 -10.79 -24.64
CA ILE A 238 12.34 -11.83 -23.65
C ILE A 238 12.41 -11.21 -22.25
N LEU A 239 13.19 -10.14 -22.10
CA LEU A 239 13.29 -9.41 -20.84
C LEU A 239 11.94 -8.82 -20.42
N GLY A 240 11.13 -8.27 -21.33
CA GLY A 240 9.82 -7.71 -20.98
C GLY A 240 8.84 -8.77 -20.50
N THR A 241 8.98 -10.00 -20.98
CA THR A 241 8.16 -11.15 -20.57
C THR A 241 8.64 -11.74 -19.24
N ILE A 242 9.96 -11.79 -19.04
CA ILE A 242 10.60 -12.37 -17.84
C ILE A 242 10.64 -11.38 -16.67
N PHE A 243 10.69 -10.07 -16.94
CA PHE A 243 10.84 -9.03 -15.92
C PHE A 243 9.78 -9.09 -14.83
N PRO A 244 8.47 -9.23 -15.13
CA PRO A 244 7.47 -9.40 -14.08
C PRO A 244 7.83 -10.59 -13.17
N LEU A 245 8.28 -11.72 -13.71
CA LEU A 245 8.65 -12.89 -12.91
C LEU A 245 9.84 -12.63 -12.02
N LEU A 246 10.89 -11.99 -12.56
CA LEU A 246 12.06 -11.63 -11.75
C LEU A 246 11.66 -10.64 -10.66
N TRP A 247 10.78 -9.69 -10.97
CA TRP A 247 10.25 -8.71 -10.04
C TRP A 247 9.40 -9.34 -8.94
N PHE A 248 8.52 -10.28 -9.30
CA PHE A 248 7.71 -11.05 -8.34
C PHE A 248 8.59 -11.97 -7.52
N LYS A 249 9.52 -12.71 -8.13
CA LYS A 249 10.43 -13.63 -7.43
C LYS A 249 11.39 -12.90 -6.49
N SER A 250 11.94 -11.76 -6.92
CA SER A 250 12.82 -10.95 -6.07
C SER A 250 12.09 -10.36 -4.88
N ARG A 251 10.76 -10.26 -4.95
CA ARG A 251 9.95 -9.63 -3.91
C ARG A 251 9.04 -10.57 -3.15
N PHE A 252 8.74 -11.76 -3.63
CA PHE A 252 7.78 -12.67 -3.00
C PHE A 252 8.32 -14.08 -3.07
N SER A 253 9.51 -14.31 -2.51
CA SER A 253 10.34 -15.53 -2.63
C SER A 253 9.67 -16.89 -2.32
N GLN A 254 8.36 -16.92 -2.04
CA GLN A 254 7.49 -18.07 -1.83
C GLN A 254 6.32 -18.19 -2.84
N THR A 255 6.41 -17.66 -4.07
CA THR A 255 5.31 -17.79 -5.05
C THR A 255 5.14 -19.22 -5.58
N SER A 256 3.88 -19.66 -5.67
CA SER A 256 3.51 -20.93 -6.30
C SER A 256 3.83 -20.91 -7.82
N PRO A 257 4.38 -22.00 -8.39
CA PRO A 257 4.74 -22.06 -9.81
C PRO A 257 3.56 -21.83 -10.76
N ALA A 258 2.32 -22.07 -10.32
CA ALA A 258 1.13 -21.80 -11.12
C ALA A 258 0.88 -20.29 -11.33
N ILE A 259 1.22 -19.46 -10.34
CA ILE A 259 1.09 -17.99 -10.43
C ILE A 259 2.12 -17.46 -11.43
N ASP A 260 3.36 -17.95 -11.35
CA ASP A 260 4.44 -17.59 -12.27
C ASP A 260 4.09 -17.95 -13.73
N LEU A 261 3.52 -19.14 -13.97
CA LEU A 261 3.07 -19.57 -15.29
C LEU A 261 1.92 -18.72 -15.86
N SER A 262 0.98 -18.28 -15.02
CA SER A 262 -0.12 -17.41 -15.45
C SER A 262 0.35 -16.01 -15.84
N ILE A 263 1.35 -15.48 -15.13
CA ILE A 263 2.00 -14.20 -15.42
C ILE A 263 2.81 -14.31 -16.72
N ILE A 264 3.56 -15.41 -16.92
CA ILE A 264 4.26 -15.71 -18.19
C ILE A 264 3.27 -15.74 -19.35
N ALA A 265 2.20 -16.53 -19.24
CA ALA A 265 1.22 -16.70 -20.30
C ALA A 265 0.54 -15.37 -20.65
N THR A 266 0.17 -14.57 -19.65
CA THR A 266 -0.50 -13.28 -19.85
C THR A 266 0.46 -12.22 -20.39
N GLY A 267 1.70 -12.16 -19.89
CA GLY A 267 2.74 -11.26 -20.38
C GLY A 267 3.14 -11.58 -21.83
N ALA A 268 3.40 -12.86 -22.13
CA ALA A 268 3.71 -13.33 -23.47
C ALA A 268 2.55 -13.10 -24.45
N ALA A 269 1.30 -13.38 -24.04
CA ALA A 269 0.12 -13.13 -24.88
C ALA A 269 -0.07 -11.62 -25.16
N SER A 270 0.08 -10.76 -24.15
CA SER A 270 -0.04 -9.30 -24.30
C SER A 270 1.03 -8.74 -25.24
N MET A 271 2.26 -9.22 -25.09
CA MET A 271 3.40 -8.86 -25.92
C MET A 271 3.28 -9.38 -27.35
N PHE A 272 2.77 -10.60 -27.54
CA PHE A 272 2.44 -11.18 -28.84
C PHE A 272 1.35 -10.40 -29.57
N LEU A 273 0.27 -10.04 -28.86
CA LEU A 273 -0.82 -9.22 -29.41
C LEU A 273 -0.34 -7.82 -29.82
N LEU A 274 0.60 -7.23 -29.07
CA LEU A 274 1.25 -5.96 -29.41
C LEU A 274 2.15 -6.08 -30.65
N ALA A 275 2.94 -7.16 -30.75
CA ALA A 275 3.82 -7.44 -31.88
C ALA A 275 3.06 -7.67 -33.20
N LEU A 276 1.81 -8.15 -33.15
CA LEU A 276 0.95 -8.33 -34.32
C LEU A 276 0.50 -7.02 -34.96
N THR A 277 0.64 -5.89 -34.28
CA THR A 277 0.25 -4.61 -34.85
C THR A 277 1.37 -4.06 -35.76
N ARG A 278 1.20 -4.17 -37.10
CA ARG A 278 2.14 -3.64 -38.12
C ARG A 278 1.80 -2.22 -38.61
N ALA A 279 2.70 -1.24 -38.46
CA ALA A 279 2.82 -0.04 -39.32
C ALA A 279 4.16 0.72 -39.07
N PRO A 280 4.77 1.32 -40.11
CA PRO A 280 6.12 1.92 -40.06
C PRO A 280 6.24 3.25 -39.27
N ASP A 281 5.17 4.06 -39.14
CA ASP A 281 5.16 5.29 -38.31
C ASP A 281 5.13 5.03 -36.78
N ARG A 282 5.22 3.75 -36.36
CA ARG A 282 4.94 3.34 -34.97
C ARG A 282 6.13 3.34 -34.01
N GLN A 283 7.38 3.53 -34.45
CA GLN A 283 8.51 3.46 -33.51
C GLN A 283 8.45 4.52 -32.42
N GLN A 284 8.22 5.78 -32.81
CA GLN A 284 8.04 6.86 -31.85
C GLN A 284 6.80 6.66 -30.97
N GLU A 285 5.72 6.09 -31.52
CA GLU A 285 4.51 5.77 -30.77
C GLU A 285 4.72 4.64 -29.75
N TYR A 286 5.48 3.60 -30.09
CA TYR A 286 5.83 2.51 -29.16
C TYR A 286 6.74 3.00 -28.03
N ILE A 287 7.77 3.79 -28.35
CA ILE A 287 8.65 4.40 -27.35
C ILE A 287 7.86 5.34 -26.43
N ARG A 288 6.95 6.13 -27.00
CA ARG A 288 6.08 7.03 -26.22
C ARG A 288 5.16 6.25 -25.27
N ARG A 289 4.54 5.16 -25.73
CA ARG A 289 3.70 4.29 -24.87
C ARG A 289 4.52 3.59 -23.80
N ALA A 290 5.72 3.11 -24.13
CA ALA A 290 6.65 2.52 -23.18
C ALA A 290 7.02 3.54 -22.08
N ALA A 291 7.33 4.78 -22.46
CA ALA A 291 7.63 5.85 -21.52
C ALA A 291 6.46 6.14 -20.56
N PHE A 292 5.21 6.16 -21.06
CA PHE A 292 4.04 6.37 -20.19
C PHE A 292 3.74 5.18 -19.27
N LEU A 293 3.96 3.94 -19.72
CA LEU A 293 3.85 2.76 -18.85
C LEU A 293 4.89 2.80 -17.74
N PHE A 294 6.14 3.10 -18.09
CA PHE A 294 7.25 3.21 -17.15
C PHE A 294 7.01 4.33 -16.12
N LEU A 295 6.65 5.53 -16.59
CA LEU A 295 6.34 6.65 -15.71
C LEU A 295 5.12 6.38 -14.84
N GLY A 296 4.10 5.72 -15.39
CA GLY A 296 2.93 5.29 -14.62
C GLY A 296 3.32 4.37 -13.46
N ALA A 297 4.19 3.38 -13.72
CA ALA A 297 4.71 2.50 -12.68
C ALA A 297 5.54 3.26 -11.62
N LEU A 298 6.35 4.25 -12.04
CA LEU A 298 7.10 5.10 -11.10
C LEU A 298 6.17 5.92 -10.20
N PHE A 299 5.11 6.52 -10.74
CA PHE A 299 4.16 7.29 -9.93
C PHE A 299 3.44 6.46 -8.89
N VAL A 300 3.28 5.16 -9.12
CA VAL A 300 2.66 4.24 -8.18
C VAL A 300 3.66 3.79 -7.13
N ILE A 301 4.90 3.47 -7.51
CA ILE A 301 5.94 3.00 -6.58
C ILE A 301 6.43 4.13 -5.66
N ALA A 302 6.51 5.36 -6.15
CA ALA A 302 7.07 6.48 -5.40
C ALA A 302 6.43 6.67 -3.99
N PRO A 303 5.11 6.76 -3.82
CA PRO A 303 4.52 6.90 -2.48
C PRO A 303 4.69 5.68 -1.60
N LEU A 304 4.74 4.46 -2.19
CA LEU A 304 4.99 3.21 -1.46
C LEU A 304 6.40 3.17 -0.90
N PHE A 305 7.38 3.46 -1.77
CA PHE A 305 8.79 3.49 -1.41
C PHE A 305 9.08 4.58 -0.38
N LEU A 306 8.55 5.78 -0.58
CA LEU A 306 8.73 6.88 0.37
C LEU A 306 8.10 6.57 1.72
N GLY A 307 6.86 6.04 1.73
CA GLY A 307 6.19 5.65 2.98
C GLY A 307 6.99 4.61 3.75
N ARG A 308 7.55 3.63 3.06
CA ARG A 308 8.39 2.58 3.65
C ARG A 308 9.72 3.12 4.18
N ALA A 309 10.46 3.88 3.38
CA ALA A 309 11.73 4.47 3.81
C ALA A 309 11.57 5.38 5.04
N LEU A 310 10.45 6.13 5.11
CA LEU A 310 10.15 6.94 6.29
C LEU A 310 9.79 6.08 7.51
N ALA A 311 9.05 4.98 7.32
CA ALA A 311 8.73 4.04 8.40
C ALA A 311 10.00 3.37 8.96
N ASP A 312 10.92 2.96 8.08
CA ASP A 312 12.18 2.34 8.48
C ASP A 312 13.08 3.34 9.24
N GLY A 313 13.07 4.62 8.84
CA GLY A 313 13.73 5.69 9.59
C GLY A 313 13.10 5.96 10.96
N ASP A 314 11.78 5.89 11.06
CA ASP A 314 11.03 6.02 12.32
C ASP A 314 11.35 4.84 13.27
N TYR A 315 11.44 3.61 12.73
CA TYR A 315 11.86 2.40 13.45
C TYR A 315 13.28 2.55 14.03
N ALA A 316 14.26 2.86 13.19
CA ALA A 316 15.65 2.99 13.60
C ALA A 316 15.84 4.10 14.65
N THR A 317 15.14 5.24 14.47
CA THR A 317 15.17 6.35 15.43
C THR A 317 14.58 5.93 16.77
N THR A 318 13.46 5.22 16.77
CA THR A 318 12.80 4.79 18.01
C THR A 318 13.68 3.82 18.78
N ARG A 319 14.24 2.81 18.09
CA ARG A 319 15.06 1.79 18.72
C ARG A 319 16.42 2.31 19.17
N HIS A 320 17.22 2.84 18.24
CA HIS A 320 18.64 3.10 18.50
C HIS A 320 18.93 4.47 19.11
N ILE A 321 17.95 5.37 19.14
CA ILE A 321 18.13 6.72 19.70
C ILE A 321 17.21 6.92 20.91
N ARG A 322 15.90 6.73 20.74
CA ARG A 322 14.93 7.08 21.79
C ARG A 322 14.88 6.04 22.91
N ALA A 323 14.80 4.75 22.57
CA ALA A 323 14.82 3.69 23.57
C ALA A 323 16.19 3.60 24.25
N GLN A 324 17.29 3.74 23.48
CA GLN A 324 18.64 3.76 24.05
C GLN A 324 18.82 4.86 25.09
N ALA A 325 18.31 6.08 24.85
CA ALA A 325 18.37 7.15 25.85
C ALA A 325 17.65 6.79 27.17
N ILE A 326 16.55 6.03 27.10
CA ILE A 326 15.86 5.53 28.31
C ILE A 326 16.70 4.43 28.98
N ILE A 327 17.28 3.52 28.21
CA ILE A 327 18.14 2.44 28.72
C ILE A 327 19.38 3.01 29.44
N ASP A 328 20.04 4.00 28.84
CA ASP A 328 21.22 4.67 29.43
C ASP A 328 20.84 5.38 30.74
N ALA A 329 19.67 6.04 30.77
CA ALA A 329 19.15 6.68 31.98
C ALA A 329 18.78 5.66 33.08
N LEU A 330 18.20 4.51 32.71
CA LEU A 330 17.92 3.41 33.64
C LEU A 330 19.20 2.83 34.24
N ALA A 331 20.25 2.69 33.44
CA ALA A 331 21.57 2.25 33.93
C ALA A 331 22.18 3.27 34.90
N GLY A 332 22.07 4.57 34.61
CA GLY A 332 22.50 5.64 35.51
C GLY A 332 21.75 5.61 36.84
N PHE A 333 20.43 5.51 36.79
CA PHE A 333 19.58 5.42 37.99
C PHE A 333 19.93 4.20 38.84
N TYR A 334 20.08 3.03 38.21
CA TYR A 334 20.46 1.80 38.91
C TYR A 334 21.82 1.92 39.60
N SER A 335 22.80 2.60 38.96
CA SER A 335 24.12 2.81 39.55
C SER A 335 24.10 3.65 40.83
N ASP A 336 23.12 4.53 40.98
CA ASP A 336 23.03 5.44 42.12
C ASP A 336 22.14 4.88 43.25
N GLU A 337 21.01 4.23 42.89
CA GLU A 337 19.99 3.79 43.84
C GLU A 337 19.98 2.25 44.07
N ASP A 338 20.82 1.50 43.36
CA ASP A 338 20.91 0.02 43.39
C ASP A 338 19.56 -0.70 43.15
N ALA A 339 18.66 -0.02 42.43
CA ALA A 339 17.34 -0.50 42.05
C ALA A 339 16.85 0.21 40.78
N TYR A 340 16.01 -0.46 39.98
CA TYR A 340 15.31 0.20 38.88
C TYR A 340 14.09 0.98 39.39
N PRO A 341 13.73 2.10 38.73
CA PRO A 341 12.58 2.90 39.15
C PRO A 341 11.27 2.13 38.96
N GLU A 342 10.27 2.40 39.80
CA GLU A 342 8.94 1.79 39.68
C GLU A 342 8.22 2.28 38.42
N ASN A 343 8.50 3.50 38.00
CA ASN A 343 7.98 4.07 36.76
C ASN A 343 8.97 5.03 36.10
N LEU A 344 8.86 5.18 34.77
CA LEU A 344 9.79 6.00 34.00
C LEU A 344 9.82 7.49 34.41
N LYS A 345 8.79 8.03 35.08
CA LYS A 345 8.79 9.46 35.47
C LYS A 345 9.86 9.77 36.50
N GLU A 346 10.27 8.80 37.30
CA GLU A 346 11.34 8.95 38.28
C GLU A 346 12.67 9.32 37.60
N LEU A 347 12.90 8.92 36.34
CA LEU A 347 14.08 9.34 35.56
C LEU A 347 14.08 10.84 35.26
N THR A 348 12.90 11.45 35.09
CA THR A 348 12.77 12.90 34.89
C THR A 348 12.79 13.67 36.20
N GLU A 349 12.29 13.08 37.28
CA GLU A 349 12.31 13.67 38.62
C GLU A 349 13.72 13.66 39.24
N GLY A 350 14.52 12.65 38.90
CA GLY A 350 15.92 12.51 39.30
C GLY A 350 16.94 13.18 38.37
N ASP A 351 16.52 14.03 37.44
CA ASP A 351 17.38 14.74 36.48
C ASP A 351 18.24 13.82 35.56
N TYR A 352 17.92 12.52 35.43
CA TYR A 352 18.57 11.62 34.47
C TYR A 352 18.12 11.89 33.02
N LEU A 353 16.91 12.43 32.85
CA LEU A 353 16.35 12.86 31.56
C LEU A 353 15.62 14.20 31.71
N GLU A 354 15.79 15.12 30.74
CA GLU A 354 15.01 16.37 30.71
C GLU A 354 13.51 16.12 30.47
N SER A 355 13.19 15.11 29.67
CA SER A 355 11.83 14.64 29.38
C SER A 355 11.86 13.21 28.86
N LEU A 356 10.76 12.48 29.05
CA LEU A 356 10.65 11.12 28.53
C LEU A 356 10.53 11.14 27.00
N PRO A 357 11.48 10.51 26.27
CA PRO A 357 11.36 10.34 24.83
C PRO A 357 10.13 9.50 24.50
N ALA A 358 9.27 9.96 23.59
CA ALA A 358 8.18 9.15 23.05
C ALA A 358 8.65 8.36 21.81
N PRO A 359 8.10 7.19 21.46
CA PRO A 359 8.40 6.52 20.18
C PRO A 359 8.17 7.44 18.96
N ARG A 360 9.03 7.33 17.95
CA ARG A 360 8.85 8.08 16.69
C ARG A 360 8.00 7.24 15.75
N ILE A 361 6.79 7.69 15.50
CA ILE A 361 5.87 6.96 14.64
C ILE A 361 5.13 7.94 13.75
N GLY A 362 5.22 7.74 12.44
CA GLY A 362 4.26 8.36 11.54
C GLY A 362 4.40 9.88 11.47
N PHE A 363 3.30 10.56 11.19
CA PHE A 363 3.31 12.02 11.06
C PHE A 363 2.77 12.68 12.32
N ASP A 364 3.61 13.49 12.98
CA ASP A 364 3.29 14.17 14.25
C ASP A 364 2.01 15.01 14.18
N PHE A 365 1.68 15.55 13.00
CA PHE A 365 0.47 16.35 12.84
C PHE A 365 -0.80 15.55 13.16
N TYR A 366 -0.83 14.22 12.97
CA TYR A 366 -2.00 13.40 13.30
C TYR A 366 -2.24 13.34 14.80
N TYR A 367 -1.18 13.38 15.61
CA TYR A 367 -1.28 13.49 17.07
C TYR A 367 -1.69 14.91 17.47
N ALA A 368 -1.09 15.93 16.86
CA ALA A 368 -1.39 17.33 17.13
C ALA A 368 -2.85 17.72 16.85
N ILE A 369 -3.48 17.12 15.83
CA ILE A 369 -4.92 17.34 15.52
C ILE A 369 -5.85 16.36 16.27
N GLY A 370 -5.31 15.51 17.15
CA GLY A 370 -6.07 14.54 17.95
C GLY A 370 -6.70 13.39 17.15
N TRP A 371 -6.20 13.12 15.94
CA TRP A 371 -6.67 11.97 15.15
C TRP A 371 -6.09 10.65 15.65
N LEU A 372 -4.86 10.69 16.18
CA LEU A 372 -4.17 9.56 16.79
C LEU A 372 -3.73 9.93 18.21
N LYS A 373 -3.61 8.93 19.09
CA LYS A 373 -2.98 9.09 20.39
C LYS A 373 -1.45 9.07 20.20
N GLU A 374 -0.74 9.93 20.92
CA GLU A 374 0.72 9.87 20.97
C GLU A 374 1.18 8.49 21.46
N PRO A 375 2.20 7.89 20.81
CA PRO A 375 2.75 6.63 21.26
C PRO A 375 3.55 6.84 22.55
N GLU A 376 3.56 5.82 23.38
CA GLU A 376 4.29 5.79 24.65
C GLU A 376 5.11 4.49 24.71
N PHE A 377 6.24 4.52 25.41
CA PHE A 377 6.95 3.28 25.77
C PHE A 377 6.20 2.62 26.93
N GLU A 378 5.97 1.32 26.82
CA GLU A 378 5.48 0.52 27.94
C GLU A 378 6.69 0.07 28.76
N TYR A 379 6.68 0.35 30.06
CA TYR A 379 7.75 -0.02 30.97
C TYR A 379 7.21 -0.90 32.09
N ARG A 380 7.95 -1.96 32.42
CA ARG A 380 7.63 -2.85 33.54
C ARG A 380 8.89 -3.11 34.35
N ASN A 381 8.88 -2.71 35.61
CA ASN A 381 9.88 -3.10 36.59
C ASN A 381 9.63 -4.56 37.02
N LEU A 382 10.68 -5.37 37.05
CA LEU A 382 10.65 -6.77 37.48
C LEU A 382 11.54 -7.02 38.71
N GLY A 383 12.05 -5.98 39.36
CA GLY A 383 12.98 -6.05 40.49
C GLY A 383 14.42 -5.89 40.00
N PRO A 384 15.20 -6.98 39.83
CA PRO A 384 16.57 -6.91 39.32
C PRO A 384 16.66 -6.73 37.80
N SER A 385 15.52 -6.68 37.09
CA SER A 385 15.45 -6.48 35.65
C SER A 385 14.25 -5.61 35.29
N TYR A 386 14.18 -5.18 34.02
CA TYR A 386 13.06 -4.41 33.50
C TYR A 386 12.74 -4.82 32.07
N VAL A 387 11.54 -4.50 31.62
CA VAL A 387 11.14 -4.64 30.22
C VAL A 387 10.71 -3.27 29.70
N LEU A 388 11.27 -2.87 28.56
CA LEU A 388 10.87 -1.67 27.83
C LEU A 388 10.31 -2.09 26.47
N GLU A 389 9.02 -1.85 26.24
CA GLU A 389 8.32 -2.23 25.02
C GLU A 389 7.85 -1.02 24.23
N PHE A 390 7.86 -1.14 22.90
CA PHE A 390 7.20 -0.18 22.03
C PHE A 390 6.67 -0.84 20.77
N SER A 391 5.58 -0.25 20.31
CA SER A 391 4.96 -0.56 19.03
C SER A 391 5.75 0.07 17.89
N SER A 392 6.21 -0.75 16.95
CA SER A 392 6.93 -0.30 15.78
C SER A 392 6.04 -0.24 14.53
N THR A 393 6.49 0.47 13.49
CA THR A 393 5.85 0.44 12.17
C THR A 393 5.91 -0.99 11.58
N ALA A 394 4.79 -1.51 11.10
CA ALA A 394 4.59 -2.86 10.54
C ALA A 394 4.51 -4.05 11.52
N TRP A 395 3.82 -3.88 12.65
CA TRP A 395 3.36 -4.98 13.53
C TRP A 395 4.44 -5.70 14.30
N VAL A 396 5.60 -5.08 14.43
CA VAL A 396 6.64 -5.57 15.32
C VAL A 396 6.43 -4.90 16.67
N MET A 397 6.13 -5.70 17.68
CA MET A 397 6.31 -5.27 19.06
C MET A 397 7.79 -5.48 19.39
N CYS A 398 8.50 -4.39 19.66
CA CYS A 398 9.86 -4.45 20.14
C CYS A 398 9.86 -4.40 21.66
N SER A 399 10.63 -5.28 22.29
CA SER A 399 10.90 -5.26 23.72
C SER A 399 12.40 -5.38 23.92
N TYR A 400 12.94 -4.53 24.79
CA TYR A 400 14.24 -4.74 25.38
C TYR A 400 14.05 -5.44 26.72
N ASN A 401 14.67 -6.60 26.85
CA ASN A 401 14.83 -7.30 28.12
C ASN A 401 16.33 -7.54 28.29
N PRO A 402 17.02 -6.82 29.18
CA PRO A 402 18.44 -7.02 29.38
C PRO A 402 18.69 -8.50 29.71
N PRO A 403 19.80 -9.09 29.23
CA PRO A 403 20.17 -10.42 29.64
C PRO A 403 20.19 -10.44 31.18
N TRP A 404 19.53 -11.42 31.76
CA TRP A 404 19.64 -11.70 33.19
C TRP A 404 21.13 -11.71 33.52
N VAL A 405 21.53 -10.98 34.55
CA VAL A 405 22.88 -11.11 35.10
C VAL A 405 23.15 -12.60 35.18
N LEU A 406 24.15 -13.04 34.42
CA LEU A 406 24.55 -14.43 34.26
C LEU A 406 24.57 -15.07 35.66
N ASP A 407 24.08 -16.30 35.77
CA ASP A 407 24.21 -17.08 37.00
C ASP A 407 25.64 -16.87 37.56
N GLU A 408 25.81 -16.78 38.88
CA GLU A 408 27.10 -16.52 39.55
C GLU A 408 28.25 -17.48 39.13
N ASP A 409 27.96 -18.49 38.31
CA ASP A 409 28.84 -19.52 37.76
C ASP A 409 29.31 -19.29 36.30
N GLU A 410 28.85 -18.24 35.60
CA GLU A 410 29.33 -17.91 34.23
C GLU A 410 30.51 -16.92 34.27
N ASP A 411 31.62 -17.32 33.65
CA ASP A 411 32.91 -16.60 33.70
C ASP A 411 32.75 -15.15 33.14
N PRO A 412 33.06 -14.10 33.93
CA PRO A 412 32.86 -12.71 33.52
C PRO A 412 33.73 -12.27 32.31
N GLU A 413 34.64 -13.11 31.84
CA GLU A 413 35.47 -12.87 30.65
C GLU A 413 34.74 -13.19 29.33
N ASP A 414 33.63 -13.93 29.35
CA ASP A 414 32.82 -14.26 28.16
C ASP A 414 31.62 -13.31 27.96
N PHE A 415 31.34 -12.41 28.91
CA PHE A 415 30.33 -11.36 28.77
C PHE A 415 30.92 -10.17 28.01
N ASP A 416 30.56 -10.03 26.74
CA ASP A 416 30.81 -8.81 25.98
C ASP A 416 29.68 -7.80 26.28
N PRO A 417 29.94 -6.74 27.08
CA PRO A 417 28.93 -5.73 27.40
C PRO A 417 28.46 -4.94 26.16
N ASP A 418 29.20 -5.01 25.06
CA ASP A 418 28.83 -4.38 23.78
C ASP A 418 27.94 -5.31 22.91
N ASP A 419 27.79 -6.60 23.25
CA ASP A 419 26.93 -7.55 22.53
C ASP A 419 25.50 -7.61 23.12
N LEU A 420 24.79 -6.48 23.07
CA LEU A 420 23.37 -6.37 23.42
C LEU A 420 22.43 -6.97 22.36
N THR A 421 22.96 -7.67 21.34
CA THR A 421 22.16 -8.19 20.22
C THR A 421 21.13 -9.24 20.65
N GLY A 422 21.36 -9.91 21.78
CA GLY A 422 20.41 -10.87 22.39
C GLY A 422 19.33 -10.26 23.30
N ALA A 423 19.46 -9.00 23.70
CA ALA A 423 18.54 -8.35 24.66
C ALA A 423 17.25 -7.82 24.00
N TRP A 424 17.34 -7.48 22.72
CA TRP A 424 16.19 -7.06 21.93
C TRP A 424 15.45 -8.27 21.38
N ASN A 425 14.13 -8.30 21.56
CA ASN A 425 13.29 -9.33 20.94
C ASN A 425 13.07 -9.11 19.42
N CYS A 426 13.51 -7.98 18.88
CA CYS A 426 13.26 -7.55 17.51
C CYS A 426 14.57 -7.25 16.76
N PRO A 427 14.63 -7.53 15.44
CA PRO A 427 15.86 -7.38 14.65
C PRO A 427 16.27 -5.92 14.40
N ASP A 428 17.57 -5.69 14.12
CA ASP A 428 18.17 -4.37 13.76
C ASP A 428 17.50 -3.73 12.58
N ASP A 429 17.30 -4.53 11.54
CA ASP A 429 16.44 -4.15 10.44
C ASP A 429 15.03 -4.64 10.71
N ARG A 430 14.05 -3.81 10.37
CA ARG A 430 12.66 -4.25 10.33
C ARG A 430 12.58 -5.54 9.48
N PRO A 431 11.84 -6.57 9.91
CA PRO A 431 11.65 -7.77 9.12
C PRO A 431 11.09 -7.40 7.74
N ASP A 432 11.78 -7.85 6.71
CA ASP A 432 11.24 -7.82 5.37
C ASP A 432 9.97 -8.65 5.39
N LEU A 433 8.83 -8.02 5.07
CA LEU A 433 7.56 -8.75 5.00
C LEU A 433 7.56 -9.81 3.88
N TRP A 434 8.63 -9.93 3.06
CA TRP A 434 8.82 -10.92 1.99
C TRP A 434 10.19 -10.84 1.30
#